data_AF-A0A812QRB4-F1
#
_entry.id   AF-A0A812QRB4-F1
#
_cell.length_a   1.000
_cell.length_b   1.000
_cell.length_c   1.000
_cell.angle_alpha   90.00
_cell.angle_beta   90.00
_cell.angle_gamma   90.00
#
_symmetry.space_group_name_H-M   'P 1'
#
loop_
_entity.id
_entity.type
_entity.pdbx_description
1 polymer ?
#
loop_
_entity_poly.entity_id
_entity_poly.type
_entity_poly.pdbx_seq_one_letter_code
_entity_poly.pdbx_strand_id
1 'polypeptide(L)'
;APDLDLPARARELAVKEAGEAGDEEAWLDFEERALQRCGAWRGPEVVQVLHACAVAQRRPKRLLAKLSKDIPDKMPQFDVSALCICLHTFAQLRSRDASLFSVVTRRLLQPDHREELGPSHLSSLLYSHARILAFDKGLVRLAQKSLADDRRAFELEDLATVLQAFATLRAEDVRLSGNSARRVAKATPAAPLPLLADLLEASAVFWQGLKRIWRTEMRASEGSRASARDSRSASARWTVQGGFRLGLYCEASPVAERTCVVFSLSFS
;
A
#
# COMPACT_ATOMS: atom_id res chain seq x y z
N ALA A 1 -2.93 37.05 21.86
CA ALA A 1 -3.27 35.72 22.43
C ALA A 1 -1.94 35.01 22.68
N PRO A 2 -1.73 34.37 23.84
CA PRO A 2 -0.45 33.73 24.12
C PRO A 2 -0.14 32.71 23.02
N ASP A 3 1.15 32.51 22.75
CA ASP A 3 1.69 31.51 21.84
C ASP A 3 1.12 30.13 22.17
N LEU A 4 -0.07 29.84 21.65
CA LEU A 4 -0.69 28.54 21.78
C LEU A 4 0.16 27.62 20.91
N ASP A 5 0.79 26.63 21.54
CA ASP A 5 1.43 25.51 20.86
C ASP A 5 0.35 24.87 19.95
N LEU A 6 0.38 25.24 18.67
CA LEU A 6 -0.61 24.82 17.68
C LEU A 6 -0.61 23.29 17.52
N PRO A 7 0.55 22.61 17.46
CA PRO A 7 0.60 21.15 17.56
C PRO A 7 -0.07 20.54 18.80
N ALA A 8 0.09 21.13 19.98
CA ALA A 8 -0.63 20.68 21.17
C ALA A 8 -2.14 20.94 21.04
N ARG A 9 -2.54 22.12 20.57
CA ARG A 9 -3.95 22.48 20.35
C ARG A 9 -4.64 21.55 19.36
N ALA A 10 -3.97 21.18 18.27
CA ALA A 10 -4.51 20.24 17.28
C ALA A 10 -4.87 18.91 17.93
N ARG A 11 -4.00 18.40 18.82
CA ARG A 11 -4.22 17.15 19.55
C ARG A 11 -5.41 17.25 20.50
N GLU A 12 -5.53 18.35 21.25
CA GLU A 12 -6.69 18.58 22.13
C GLU A 12 -8.00 18.58 21.34
N LEU A 13 -8.04 19.29 20.21
CA LEU A 13 -9.23 19.33 19.35
C LEU A 13 -9.57 17.97 18.77
N ALA A 14 -8.56 17.17 18.39
CA ALA A 14 -8.76 15.82 17.87
C ALA A 14 -9.33 14.86 18.93
N VAL A 15 -8.90 14.97 20.19
CA VAL A 15 -9.45 14.18 21.29
C VAL A 15 -10.91 14.55 21.56
N LYS A 16 -11.25 15.84 21.51
CA LYS A 16 -12.63 16.31 21.71
C LYS A 16 -13.57 15.85 20.58
N GLU A 17 -13.11 15.90 19.34
CA GLU A 17 -13.86 15.36 18.19
C GLU A 17 -14.13 13.86 18.31
N ALA A 18 -13.17 13.09 18.82
CA ALA A 18 -13.35 11.65 19.03
C ALA A 18 -14.36 11.31 20.15
N GLY A 19 -14.74 12.29 20.98
CA GLY A 19 -15.42 12.08 22.26
C GLY A 19 -16.77 12.79 22.45
N GLU A 20 -17.54 13.09 21.39
CA GLU A 20 -18.99 13.41 21.41
C GLU A 20 -19.47 14.86 21.11
N ALA A 21 -18.61 15.85 20.82
CA ALA A 21 -19.08 17.10 20.18
C ALA A 21 -17.94 17.81 19.44
N GLY A 22 -18.02 17.82 18.10
CA GLY A 22 -17.05 18.53 17.26
C GLY A 22 -17.21 20.04 17.37
N ASP A 23 -16.13 20.73 17.74
CA ASP A 23 -16.08 22.20 17.82
C ASP A 23 -15.58 22.75 16.46
N GLU A 24 -16.53 22.97 15.55
CA GLU A 24 -16.24 23.43 14.19
C GLU A 24 -15.59 24.83 14.16
N GLU A 25 -16.02 25.73 15.05
CA GLU A 25 -15.45 27.08 15.14
C GLU A 25 -13.99 27.03 15.62
N ALA A 26 -13.68 26.21 16.63
CA ALA A 26 -12.32 26.04 17.08
C ALA A 26 -11.41 25.39 16.02
N TRP A 27 -11.92 24.49 15.18
CA TRP A 27 -11.16 23.94 14.06
C TRP A 27 -10.89 24.98 12.96
N LEU A 28 -11.85 25.87 12.67
CA LEU A 28 -11.66 26.95 11.70
C LEU A 28 -10.63 27.97 12.20
N ASP A 29 -10.71 28.40 13.47
CA ASP A 29 -9.71 29.28 14.09
C ASP A 29 -8.32 28.60 14.11
N PHE A 30 -8.26 27.30 14.43
CA PHE A 30 -7.03 26.53 14.35
C PHE A 30 -6.45 26.51 12.93
N GLU A 31 -7.25 26.20 11.90
CA GLU A 31 -6.76 26.12 10.52
C GLU A 31 -6.18 27.47 10.05
N GLU A 32 -6.85 28.59 10.36
CA GLU A 32 -6.38 29.91 9.97
C GLU A 32 -5.05 30.27 10.65
N ARG A 33 -4.91 30.00 11.96
CA ARG A 33 -3.64 30.21 12.67
C ARG A 33 -2.53 29.26 12.21
N ALA A 34 -2.88 28.01 11.94
CA ALA A 34 -1.97 27.01 11.38
C ALA A 34 -1.44 27.46 10.02
N LEU A 35 -2.29 27.96 9.13
CA LEU A 35 -1.88 28.47 7.82
C LEU A 35 -0.87 29.61 7.90
N GLN A 36 -1.03 30.49 8.88
CA GLN A 36 -0.14 31.63 9.11
C GLN A 36 1.23 31.19 9.66
N ARG A 37 1.26 30.15 10.51
CA ARG A 37 2.48 29.76 11.25
C ARG A 37 3.16 28.48 10.78
N CYS A 38 2.55 27.69 9.90
CA CYS A 38 3.08 26.37 9.53
C CYS A 38 4.48 26.38 8.92
N GLY A 39 4.90 27.49 8.29
CA GLY A 39 6.26 27.66 7.77
C GLY A 39 7.33 27.61 8.87
N ALA A 40 6.99 28.00 10.10
CA ALA A 40 7.90 27.94 11.25
C ALA A 40 7.98 26.55 11.90
N TRP A 41 7.06 25.64 11.57
CA TRP A 41 7.03 24.33 12.20
C TRP A 41 8.22 23.46 11.83
N ARG A 42 8.69 22.68 12.79
CA ARG A 42 9.68 21.62 12.61
C ARG A 42 9.02 20.34 12.11
N GLY A 43 9.82 19.41 11.58
CA GLY A 43 9.33 18.11 11.10
C GLY A 43 8.37 17.38 12.06
N PRO A 44 8.74 17.18 13.35
CA PRO A 44 7.86 16.53 14.32
C PRO A 44 6.54 17.27 14.57
N GLU A 45 6.54 18.60 14.54
CA GLU A 45 5.34 19.42 14.73
C GLU A 45 4.38 19.27 13.55
N VAL A 46 4.91 19.20 12.32
CA VAL A 46 4.13 18.89 11.12
C VAL A 46 3.47 17.52 11.24
N VAL A 47 4.20 16.49 11.68
CA VAL A 47 3.66 15.14 11.88
C VAL A 47 2.54 15.13 12.91
N GLN A 48 2.72 15.82 14.04
CA GLN A 48 1.70 15.89 15.10
C GLN A 48 0.41 16.54 14.60
N VAL A 49 0.51 17.65 13.86
CA VAL A 49 -0.66 18.33 13.29
C VAL A 49 -1.35 17.46 12.25
N LEU A 50 -0.60 16.83 11.35
CA LEU A 50 -1.16 15.90 10.37
C LEU A 50 -1.91 14.76 11.07
N HIS A 51 -1.28 14.11 12.04
CA HIS A 51 -1.89 13.03 12.81
C HIS A 51 -3.17 13.49 13.52
N ALA A 52 -3.16 14.67 14.15
CA ALA A 52 -4.35 15.25 14.77
C ALA A 52 -5.49 15.45 13.76
N CYS A 53 -5.21 15.99 12.57
CA CYS A 53 -6.20 16.11 11.50
C CYS A 53 -6.74 14.74 11.05
N ALA A 54 -5.88 13.72 10.99
CA ALA A 54 -6.26 12.35 10.63
C ALA A 54 -7.23 11.73 11.65
N VAL A 55 -6.93 11.86 12.94
CA VAL A 55 -7.78 11.39 14.05
C VAL A 55 -9.12 12.11 14.06
N ALA A 56 -9.11 13.43 13.90
CA ALA A 56 -10.32 14.24 13.82
C ALA A 56 -11.10 14.08 12.49
N GLN A 57 -10.55 13.32 11.53
CA GLN A 57 -11.05 13.20 10.15
C GLN A 57 -11.26 14.55 9.43
N ARG A 58 -10.59 15.61 9.89
CA ARG A 58 -10.67 16.96 9.32
C ARG A 58 -9.71 17.08 8.14
N ARG A 59 -10.20 17.69 7.05
CA ARG A 59 -9.44 17.85 5.80
C ARG A 59 -9.17 19.32 5.50
N PRO A 60 -8.22 19.95 6.20
CA PRO A 60 -7.88 21.36 6.00
C PRO A 60 -7.12 21.52 4.68
N LYS A 61 -7.84 21.63 3.56
CA LYS A 61 -7.27 21.56 2.19
C LYS A 61 -6.18 22.59 1.97
N ARG A 62 -6.36 23.81 2.49
CA ARG A 62 -5.40 24.91 2.35
C ARG A 62 -4.12 24.58 3.12
N LEU A 63 -4.26 24.08 4.35
CA LEU A 63 -3.11 23.70 5.18
C LEU A 63 -2.34 22.53 4.55
N LEU A 64 -3.05 21.49 4.10
CA LEU A 64 -2.43 20.34 3.44
C LEU A 64 -1.67 20.73 2.17
N ALA A 65 -2.24 21.64 1.36
CA ALA A 65 -1.57 22.13 0.14
C ALA A 65 -0.34 23.00 0.42
N LYS A 66 -0.28 23.67 1.58
CA LYS A 66 0.91 24.42 2.01
C LYS A 66 1.96 23.46 2.58
N LEU A 67 1.56 22.56 3.47
CA LEU A 67 2.44 21.55 4.05
C LEU A 67 3.05 20.63 2.98
N SER A 68 2.32 20.29 1.91
CA SER A 68 2.87 19.46 0.84
C SER A 68 4.02 20.12 0.08
N LYS A 69 4.08 21.46 0.08
CA LYS A 69 5.18 22.25 -0.49
C LYS A 69 6.32 22.45 0.52
N ASP A 70 5.99 22.60 1.79
CA ASP A 70 6.98 22.84 2.86
C ASP A 70 7.72 21.56 3.29
N ILE A 71 7.07 20.39 3.26
CA ILE A 71 7.67 19.10 3.67
C ILE A 71 8.96 18.78 2.89
N PRO A 72 9.01 18.90 1.55
CA PRO A 72 10.24 18.73 0.78
C PRO A 72 11.43 19.53 1.32
N ASP A 73 11.23 20.80 1.66
CA ASP A 73 12.30 21.69 2.16
C ASP A 73 12.73 21.33 3.59
N LYS A 74 11.81 20.74 4.36
CA LYS A 74 12.04 20.33 5.75
C LYS A 74 12.46 18.86 5.88
N MET A 75 12.60 18.10 4.78
CA MET A 75 12.92 16.66 4.79
C MET A 75 14.07 16.24 5.72
N PRO A 76 15.18 16.99 5.86
CA PRO A 76 16.26 16.62 6.78
C PRO A 76 15.86 16.54 8.27
N GLN A 77 14.69 17.08 8.63
CA GLN A 77 14.17 17.09 10.00
C GLN A 77 13.25 15.90 10.30
N PHE A 78 12.97 15.05 9.31
CA PHE A 78 12.12 13.89 9.46
C PHE A 78 12.96 12.62 9.42
N ASP A 79 12.67 11.70 10.34
CA ASP A 79 13.11 10.32 10.20
C ASP A 79 12.24 9.54 9.20
N VAL A 80 12.62 8.29 8.92
CA VAL A 80 11.91 7.42 7.97
C VAL A 80 10.46 7.18 8.39
N SER A 81 10.21 6.95 9.67
CA SER A 81 8.86 6.70 10.20
C SER A 81 7.97 7.93 10.05
N ALA A 82 8.48 9.11 10.36
CA ALA A 82 7.81 10.40 10.25
C ALA A 82 7.40 10.69 8.80
N LEU A 83 8.28 10.42 7.81
CA LEU A 83 7.93 10.55 6.39
C LEU A 83 6.85 9.56 5.94
N CYS A 84 6.89 8.31 6.45
CA CYS A 84 5.84 7.32 6.18
C CYS A 84 4.50 7.76 6.76
N ILE A 85 4.48 8.28 8.00
CA ILE A 85 3.28 8.84 8.64
C ILE A 85 2.75 10.01 7.82
N CYS A 86 3.59 10.93 7.36
CA CYS A 86 3.16 12.02 6.48
C CYS A 86 2.41 11.49 5.25
N LEU A 87 3.01 10.59 4.47
CA LEU A 87 2.34 10.06 3.27
C LEU A 87 1.06 9.29 3.60
N HIS A 88 1.06 8.50 4.67
CA HIS A 88 -0.11 7.79 5.15
C HIS A 88 -1.25 8.74 5.50
N THR A 89 -0.96 9.79 6.25
CA THR A 89 -1.95 10.80 6.61
C THR A 89 -2.50 11.54 5.39
N PHE A 90 -1.65 11.94 4.44
CA PHE A 90 -2.11 12.56 3.20
C PHE A 90 -3.06 11.63 2.43
N ALA A 91 -2.72 10.34 2.32
CA ALA A 91 -3.59 9.34 1.71
C ALA A 91 -4.90 9.15 2.50
N GLN A 92 -4.85 9.09 3.83
CA GLN A 92 -5.99 8.96 4.73
C GLN A 92 -6.99 10.12 4.54
N LEU A 93 -6.47 11.34 4.51
CA LEU A 93 -7.22 12.59 4.30
C LEU A 93 -7.62 12.83 2.83
N ARG A 94 -7.30 11.89 1.93
CA ARG A 94 -7.60 11.93 0.48
C ARG A 94 -6.98 13.14 -0.23
N SER A 95 -5.82 13.61 0.25
CA SER A 95 -5.02 14.63 -0.42
C SER A 95 -4.04 13.97 -1.40
N ARG A 96 -4.26 14.19 -2.70
CA ARG A 96 -3.55 13.49 -3.79
C ARG A 96 -2.42 14.33 -4.39
N ASP A 97 -1.47 14.75 -3.58
CA ASP A 97 -0.29 15.47 -4.07
C ASP A 97 0.75 14.47 -4.61
N ALA A 98 0.68 14.16 -5.90
CA ALA A 98 1.60 13.24 -6.56
C ALA A 98 3.07 13.71 -6.49
N SER A 99 3.32 15.02 -6.44
CA SER A 99 4.66 15.58 -6.35
C SER A 99 5.27 15.29 -4.99
N LEU A 100 4.52 15.53 -3.90
CA LEU A 100 4.94 15.19 -2.54
C LEU A 100 5.29 13.70 -2.43
N PHE A 101 4.39 12.82 -2.89
CA PHE A 101 4.61 11.37 -2.86
C PHE A 101 5.86 10.98 -3.65
N SER A 102 6.07 11.53 -4.84
CA SER A 102 7.25 11.22 -5.64
C SER A 102 8.56 11.67 -4.98
N VAL A 103 8.59 12.89 -4.41
CA VAL A 103 9.79 13.45 -3.78
C VAL A 103 10.14 12.67 -2.50
N VAL A 104 9.16 12.45 -1.62
CA VAL A 104 9.37 11.73 -0.36
C VAL A 104 9.76 10.28 -0.62
N THR A 105 9.06 9.57 -1.51
CA THR A 105 9.41 8.19 -1.85
C THR A 105 10.80 8.10 -2.46
N ARG A 106 11.21 9.04 -3.32
CA ARG A 106 12.57 9.07 -3.85
C ARG A 106 13.62 9.23 -2.74
N ARG A 107 13.37 10.08 -1.75
CA ARG A 107 14.25 10.27 -0.59
C ARG A 107 14.33 9.01 0.28
N LEU A 108 13.21 8.30 0.49
CA LEU A 108 13.16 7.06 1.25
C LEU A 108 13.83 5.88 0.53
N LEU A 109 13.88 5.90 -0.80
CA LEU A 109 14.54 4.87 -1.60
C LEU A 109 16.06 5.07 -1.76
N GLN A 110 16.62 6.17 -1.26
CA GLN A 110 18.07 6.35 -1.23
C GLN A 110 18.74 5.32 -0.30
N PRO A 111 19.99 4.91 -0.57
CA PRO A 111 20.66 3.84 0.17
C PRO A 111 20.60 4.01 1.69
N ASP A 112 20.90 5.21 2.18
CA ASP A 112 20.97 5.53 3.62
C ASP A 112 19.66 5.21 4.36
N HIS A 113 18.52 5.54 3.77
CA HIS A 113 17.20 5.33 4.40
C HIS A 113 16.57 3.99 4.03
N ARG A 114 16.96 3.43 2.89
CA ARG A 114 16.37 2.20 2.37
C ARG A 114 16.63 1.02 3.30
N GLU A 115 17.76 1.02 4.00
CA GLU A 115 18.10 -0.02 4.97
C GLU A 115 17.20 0.03 6.22
N GLU A 116 16.78 1.23 6.62
CA GLU A 116 15.87 1.48 7.75
C GLU A 116 14.39 1.17 7.45
N LEU A 117 14.03 1.02 6.17
CA LEU A 117 12.67 0.65 5.76
C LEU A 117 12.35 -0.81 6.12
N GLY A 118 11.78 -1.01 7.30
CA GLY A 118 11.18 -2.27 7.73
C GLY A 118 9.88 -2.66 6.99
N PRO A 119 9.35 -3.87 7.26
CA PRO A 119 8.10 -4.37 6.66
C PRO A 119 6.90 -3.43 6.84
N SER A 120 6.69 -2.92 8.06
CA SER A 120 5.58 -2.02 8.39
C SER A 120 5.67 -0.67 7.66
N HIS A 121 6.88 -0.12 7.52
CA HIS A 121 7.13 1.07 6.70
C HIS A 121 6.77 0.83 5.23
N LEU A 122 7.21 -0.29 4.65
CA LEU A 122 6.91 -0.64 3.26
C LEU A 122 5.42 -0.87 3.02
N SER A 123 4.76 -1.57 3.95
CA SER A 123 3.31 -1.79 3.96
C SER A 123 2.56 -0.46 3.95
N SER A 124 2.89 0.45 4.88
CA SER A 124 2.27 1.77 4.96
C SER A 124 2.51 2.64 3.72
N LEU A 125 3.74 2.66 3.18
CA LEU A 125 4.06 3.40 1.96
C LEU A 125 3.28 2.88 0.75
N LEU A 126 3.25 1.56 0.56
CA LEU A 126 2.52 0.94 -0.54
C LEU A 126 1.03 1.19 -0.44
N TYR A 127 0.45 1.07 0.75
CA TYR A 127 -0.95 1.40 1.00
C TYR A 127 -1.25 2.86 0.63
N SER A 128 -0.38 3.78 1.07
CA SER A 128 -0.53 5.21 0.79
C SER A 128 -0.51 5.50 -0.71
N HIS A 129 0.44 4.90 -1.44
CA HIS A 129 0.54 4.98 -2.90
C HIS A 129 -0.67 4.38 -3.61
N ALA A 130 -1.15 3.21 -3.16
CA ALA A 130 -2.34 2.56 -3.71
C ALA A 130 -3.60 3.41 -3.54
N ARG A 131 -3.79 4.05 -2.38
CA ARG A 131 -4.95 4.91 -2.10
C ARG A 131 -5.05 6.13 -3.01
N ILE A 132 -3.91 6.67 -3.43
CA ILE A 132 -3.87 7.81 -4.36
C ILE A 132 -3.65 7.37 -5.81
N LEU A 133 -3.58 6.06 -6.08
CA LEU A 133 -3.29 5.46 -7.39
C LEU A 133 -1.98 5.95 -8.01
N ALA A 134 -0.96 6.21 -7.19
CA ALA A 134 0.35 6.65 -7.63
C ALA A 134 1.31 5.45 -7.74
N PHE A 135 1.52 4.95 -8.96
CA PHE A 135 2.45 3.86 -9.20
C PHE A 135 3.91 4.35 -9.13
N ASP A 136 4.70 3.78 -8.22
CA ASP A 136 6.15 3.98 -8.17
C ASP A 136 6.90 2.66 -8.38
N LYS A 137 7.64 2.58 -9.48
CA LYS A 137 8.37 1.37 -9.89
C LYS A 137 9.49 0.99 -8.91
N GLY A 138 10.13 1.98 -8.27
CA GLY A 138 11.21 1.76 -7.32
C GLY A 138 10.68 1.15 -6.02
N LEU A 139 9.59 1.72 -5.50
CA LEU A 139 8.90 1.23 -4.31
C LEU A 139 8.38 -0.19 -4.50
N VAL A 140 7.70 -0.46 -5.62
CA VAL A 140 7.22 -1.81 -5.95
C VAL A 140 8.40 -2.79 -5.98
N ARG A 141 9.47 -2.50 -6.71
CA ARG A 141 10.65 -3.38 -6.77
C ARG A 141 11.29 -3.60 -5.40
N LEU A 142 11.32 -2.59 -4.54
CA LEU A 142 11.84 -2.73 -3.20
C LEU A 142 10.98 -3.68 -2.37
N ALA A 143 9.67 -3.51 -2.38
CA ALA A 143 8.75 -4.39 -1.67
C ALA A 143 8.83 -5.84 -2.19
N GLN A 144 8.91 -6.03 -3.51
CA GLN A 144 9.12 -7.34 -4.12
C GLN A 144 10.40 -8.02 -3.63
N LYS A 145 11.51 -7.28 -3.56
CA LYS A 145 12.79 -7.78 -3.02
C LYS A 145 12.68 -8.11 -1.52
N SER A 146 12.04 -7.24 -0.74
CA SER A 146 11.84 -7.47 0.69
C SER A 146 10.96 -8.68 0.99
N LEU A 147 9.94 -8.94 0.16
CA LEU A 147 9.09 -10.14 0.28
C LEU A 147 9.82 -11.44 -0.07
N ALA A 148 10.82 -11.36 -0.97
CA ALA A 148 11.65 -12.49 -1.37
C ALA A 148 12.82 -12.74 -0.40
N ASP A 149 13.11 -11.80 0.50
CA ASP A 149 14.15 -11.93 1.52
C ASP A 149 13.57 -12.56 2.79
N ASP A 150 13.89 -13.83 3.03
CA ASP A 150 13.44 -14.58 4.20
C ASP A 150 13.91 -13.97 5.54
N ARG A 151 14.93 -13.10 5.53
CA ARG A 151 15.37 -12.37 6.74
C ARG A 151 14.38 -11.29 7.16
N ARG A 152 13.53 -10.80 6.25
CA ARG A 152 12.52 -9.78 6.52
C ARG A 152 11.17 -10.43 6.81
N ALA A 153 10.90 -10.64 8.09
CA ALA A 153 9.64 -11.19 8.55
C ALA A 153 8.52 -10.14 8.48
N PHE A 154 7.74 -10.16 7.39
CA PHE A 154 6.44 -9.49 7.36
C PHE A 154 5.46 -10.17 8.31
N GLU A 155 4.82 -9.36 9.15
CA GLU A 155 3.60 -9.76 9.84
C GLU A 155 2.46 -9.99 8.84
N LEU A 156 1.43 -10.72 9.25
CA LEU A 156 0.32 -11.08 8.37
C LEU A 156 -0.47 -9.85 7.91
N GLU A 157 -0.66 -8.87 8.79
CA GLU A 157 -1.36 -7.61 8.49
C GLU A 157 -0.59 -6.78 7.44
N ASP A 158 0.73 -6.67 7.60
CA ASP A 158 1.58 -6.02 6.62
C ASP A 158 1.57 -6.74 5.27
N LEU A 159 1.61 -8.07 5.29
CA LEU A 159 1.53 -8.87 4.07
C LEU A 159 0.21 -8.67 3.33
N ALA A 160 -0.92 -8.66 4.06
CA ALA A 160 -2.24 -8.40 3.49
C ALA A 160 -2.29 -7.03 2.81
N THR A 161 -1.80 -6.02 3.51
CA THR A 161 -1.75 -4.64 3.04
C THR A 161 -0.90 -4.51 1.77
N VAL A 162 0.28 -5.13 1.74
CA VAL A 162 1.17 -5.14 0.56
C VAL A 162 0.51 -5.82 -0.63
N LEU A 163 -0.14 -6.97 -0.44
CA LEU A 163 -0.84 -7.69 -1.51
C LEU A 163 -2.01 -6.89 -2.07
N GLN A 164 -2.81 -6.27 -1.20
CA GLN A 164 -3.91 -5.39 -1.60
C GLN A 164 -3.39 -4.17 -2.38
N ALA A 165 -2.29 -3.57 -1.93
CA ALA A 165 -1.65 -2.46 -2.62
C ALA A 165 -1.14 -2.88 -4.01
N PHE A 166 -0.52 -4.06 -4.13
CA PHE A 166 -0.08 -4.59 -5.42
C PHE A 166 -1.25 -4.83 -6.37
N ALA A 167 -2.35 -5.40 -5.90
CA ALA A 167 -3.55 -5.61 -6.70
C ALA A 167 -4.14 -4.28 -7.19
N THR A 168 -4.19 -3.26 -6.32
CA THR A 168 -4.69 -1.92 -6.63
C THR A 168 -3.80 -1.20 -7.64
N LEU A 169 -2.48 -1.29 -7.47
CA LEU A 169 -1.48 -0.68 -8.33
C LEU A 169 -1.21 -1.48 -9.62
N ARG A 170 -1.85 -2.65 -9.78
CA ARG A 170 -1.61 -3.61 -10.87
C ARG A 170 -0.12 -4.00 -10.98
N ALA A 171 0.55 -4.07 -9.84
CA ALA A 171 1.93 -4.48 -9.70
C ALA A 171 1.99 -6.00 -9.52
N GLU A 172 1.75 -6.73 -10.61
CA GLU A 172 1.57 -8.17 -10.56
C GLU A 172 2.90 -8.92 -10.77
N ASP A 173 3.29 -9.72 -9.78
CA ASP A 173 4.40 -10.69 -9.86
C ASP A 173 3.90 -12.08 -9.47
N VAL A 174 3.87 -12.99 -10.45
CA VAL A 174 3.40 -14.37 -10.33
C VAL A 174 4.20 -15.19 -9.31
N ARG A 175 5.48 -14.87 -9.10
CA ARG A 175 6.31 -15.62 -8.13
C ARG A 175 5.99 -15.21 -6.70
N LEU A 176 5.69 -13.93 -6.50
CA LEU A 176 5.33 -13.40 -5.18
C LEU A 176 3.97 -13.89 -4.72
N SER A 177 2.97 -14.01 -5.61
CA SER A 177 1.68 -14.60 -5.21
C SER A 177 1.82 -16.04 -4.70
N GLY A 178 2.66 -16.86 -5.35
CA GLY A 178 2.92 -18.23 -4.91
C GLY A 178 3.58 -18.31 -3.53
N ASN A 179 4.53 -17.42 -3.24
CA ASN A 179 5.22 -17.39 -1.95
C ASN A 179 4.35 -16.82 -0.84
N SER A 180 3.59 -15.76 -1.11
CA SER A 180 2.65 -15.18 -0.17
C SER A 180 1.52 -16.16 0.17
N ALA A 181 0.95 -16.85 -0.82
CA ALA A 181 -0.07 -17.88 -0.59
C ALA A 181 0.44 -19.01 0.30
N ARG A 182 1.69 -19.45 0.12
CA ARG A 182 2.33 -20.45 1.01
C ARG A 182 2.49 -19.94 2.45
N ARG A 183 2.89 -18.68 2.62
CA ARG A 183 3.04 -18.06 3.96
C ARG A 183 1.69 -17.92 4.66
N VAL A 184 0.66 -17.49 3.93
CA VAL A 184 -0.72 -17.42 4.43
C VAL A 184 -1.22 -18.82 4.83
N ALA A 185 -1.04 -19.84 3.98
CA ALA A 185 -1.45 -21.21 4.26
C ALA A 185 -0.76 -21.81 5.51
N LYS A 186 0.51 -21.49 5.73
CA LYS A 186 1.24 -21.88 6.95
C LYS A 186 0.74 -21.16 8.21
N ALA A 187 0.22 -19.95 8.07
CA ALA A 187 -0.29 -19.14 9.16
C ALA A 187 -1.78 -19.37 9.48
N THR A 188 -2.52 -19.96 8.54
CA THR A 188 -3.95 -20.28 8.66
C THR A 188 -4.35 -21.02 9.95
N PRO A 189 -3.58 -21.97 10.51
CA PRO A 189 -3.97 -22.62 11.77
C PRO A 189 -3.86 -21.73 13.02
N ALA A 190 -3.26 -20.53 12.94
CA ALA A 190 -2.99 -19.66 14.09
C ALA A 190 -3.55 -18.22 13.97
N ALA A 191 -4.16 -17.85 12.85
CA ALA A 191 -4.56 -16.47 12.57
C ALA A 191 -6.05 -16.18 12.84
N PRO A 192 -6.43 -14.94 13.22
CA PRO A 192 -7.83 -14.53 13.35
C PRO A 192 -8.58 -14.62 12.02
N LEU A 193 -9.85 -15.07 12.06
CA LEU A 193 -10.70 -15.23 10.87
C LEU A 193 -10.84 -13.97 9.98
N PRO A 194 -10.98 -12.74 10.52
CA PRO A 194 -11.07 -11.54 9.68
C PRO A 194 -9.81 -11.29 8.85
N LEU A 195 -8.64 -11.50 9.44
CA LEU A 195 -7.35 -11.34 8.78
C LEU A 195 -7.15 -12.37 7.66
N LEU A 196 -7.62 -13.60 7.86
CA LEU A 196 -7.62 -14.62 6.82
C LEU A 196 -8.55 -14.27 5.66
N ALA A 197 -9.72 -13.68 5.95
CA ALA A 197 -10.64 -13.21 4.92
C ALA A 197 -10.02 -12.10 4.07
N ASP A 198 -9.40 -11.09 4.68
CA ASP A 198 -8.73 -9.99 3.99
C ASP A 198 -7.55 -10.49 3.12
N LEU A 199 -6.77 -11.44 3.63
CA LEU A 199 -5.68 -12.08 2.88
C LEU A 199 -6.20 -12.89 1.68
N LEU A 200 -7.29 -13.64 1.86
CA LEU A 200 -7.92 -14.40 0.78
C LEU A 200 -8.54 -13.47 -0.26
N GLU A 201 -9.17 -12.36 0.14
CA GLU A 201 -9.69 -11.36 -0.77
C GLU A 201 -8.57 -10.63 -1.52
N ALA A 202 -7.56 -10.13 -0.82
CA ALA A 202 -6.42 -9.46 -1.43
C ALA A 202 -5.71 -10.36 -2.44
N SER A 203 -5.52 -11.64 -2.08
CA SER A 203 -4.95 -12.61 -3.00
C SER A 203 -5.90 -12.91 -4.17
N ALA A 204 -7.20 -13.07 -3.95
CA ALA A 204 -8.19 -13.29 -5.02
C ALA A 204 -8.26 -12.13 -6.01
N VAL A 205 -8.28 -10.88 -5.53
CA VAL A 205 -8.26 -9.67 -6.38
C VAL A 205 -6.96 -9.61 -7.17
N PHE A 206 -5.83 -9.91 -6.54
CA PHE A 206 -4.53 -10.03 -7.21
C PHE A 206 -4.55 -11.12 -8.31
N TRP A 207 -5.10 -12.30 -8.03
CA TRP A 207 -5.24 -13.39 -9.00
C TRP A 207 -6.20 -13.07 -10.14
N GLN A 208 -7.27 -12.32 -9.88
CA GLN A 208 -8.18 -11.85 -10.92
C GLN A 208 -7.52 -10.82 -11.85
N GLY A 209 -6.65 -9.97 -11.31
CA GLY A 209 -5.78 -9.08 -12.08
C GLY A 209 -4.89 -9.86 -13.05
N LEU A 210 -4.14 -10.83 -12.53
CA LEU A 210 -3.27 -11.72 -13.33
C LEU A 210 -4.03 -12.46 -14.43
N LYS A 211 -5.23 -12.95 -14.12
CA LYS A 211 -6.07 -13.66 -15.10
C LYS A 211 -6.53 -12.75 -16.24
N ARG A 212 -6.77 -11.46 -15.98
CA ARG A 212 -7.13 -10.47 -17.01
C ARG A 212 -5.95 -10.16 -17.92
N ILE A 213 -4.76 -9.91 -17.35
CA ILE A 213 -3.54 -9.62 -18.13
C ILE A 213 -3.18 -10.81 -19.03
N TRP A 214 -3.18 -12.02 -18.47
CA TRP A 214 -2.89 -13.23 -19.24
C TRP A 214 -3.87 -13.43 -20.40
N ARG A 215 -5.17 -13.18 -20.21
CA ARG A 215 -6.15 -13.23 -21.31
C ARG A 215 -5.91 -12.16 -22.37
N THR A 216 -5.51 -10.95 -21.98
CA THR A 216 -5.22 -9.88 -22.94
C THR A 216 -3.93 -10.14 -23.72
N GLU A 217 -2.89 -10.66 -23.09
CA GLU A 217 -1.64 -11.04 -23.75
C GLU A 217 -1.84 -12.26 -24.67
N MET A 218 -2.61 -13.26 -24.23
CA MET A 218 -2.95 -14.40 -25.09
C MET A 218 -3.74 -13.95 -26.33
N ARG A 219 -4.73 -13.07 -26.18
CA ARG A 219 -5.47 -12.48 -27.31
C ARG A 219 -4.59 -11.62 -28.21
N ALA A 220 -3.67 -10.84 -27.64
CA ALA A 220 -2.71 -10.05 -28.42
C ALA A 220 -1.72 -10.95 -29.19
N SER A 221 -1.28 -12.06 -28.58
CA SER A 221 -0.42 -13.06 -29.22
C SER A 221 -1.16 -13.88 -30.29
N GLU A 222 -2.46 -14.13 -30.12
CA GLU A 222 -3.32 -14.77 -31.12
C GLU A 222 -3.63 -13.83 -32.29
N GLY A 223 -3.87 -12.55 -32.03
CA GLY A 223 -4.02 -11.52 -33.07
C GLY A 223 -2.72 -11.30 -33.86
N SER A 224 -1.57 -11.33 -33.19
CA SER A 224 -0.26 -11.25 -33.83
C SER A 224 0.08 -12.53 -34.61
N ARG A 225 -0.34 -13.72 -34.14
CA ARG A 225 -0.25 -14.98 -34.91
C ARG A 225 -1.21 -15.03 -36.10
N ALA A 226 -2.37 -14.38 -36.00
CA ALA A 226 -3.30 -14.24 -37.12
C ALA A 226 -2.72 -13.30 -38.20
N SER A 227 -2.09 -12.19 -37.79
CA SER A 227 -1.39 -11.27 -38.71
C SER A 227 -0.10 -11.86 -39.29
N ALA A 228 0.66 -12.65 -38.51
CA ALA A 228 1.87 -13.33 -38.98
C ALA A 228 1.59 -14.57 -39.84
N ARG A 229 0.35 -15.08 -39.88
CA ARG A 229 -0.06 -16.17 -40.79
C ARG A 229 -0.19 -15.71 -42.25
N ASP A 230 -0.34 -14.40 -42.49
CA ASP A 230 -0.35 -13.81 -43.83
C ASP A 230 1.05 -13.50 -44.38
N SER A 231 2.09 -13.58 -43.55
CA SER A 231 3.49 -13.41 -43.97
C SER A 231 4.28 -14.69 -43.70
N ARG A 232 4.22 -15.66 -44.62
CA ARG A 232 4.98 -16.92 -44.51
C ARG A 232 6.49 -16.67 -44.58
N SER A 233 7.21 -17.51 -43.81
CA SER A 233 8.64 -17.86 -43.87
C SER A 233 9.64 -17.00 -43.09
N ALA A 234 9.72 -17.22 -41.76
CA ALA A 234 11.01 -17.35 -41.07
C ALA A 234 10.83 -18.09 -39.74
N SER A 235 11.61 -19.15 -39.56
CA SER A 235 11.67 -20.00 -38.38
C SER A 235 12.13 -19.23 -37.14
N ALA A 236 11.32 -19.21 -36.08
CA ALA A 236 11.77 -18.90 -34.72
C ALA A 236 11.08 -19.84 -33.73
N ARG A 237 11.79 -20.91 -33.36
CA ARG A 237 11.43 -21.83 -32.29
C ARG A 237 11.62 -21.11 -30.95
N TRP A 238 10.53 -20.86 -30.24
CA TRP A 238 10.57 -20.55 -28.80
C TRP A 238 9.79 -21.64 -28.05
N THR A 239 10.51 -22.52 -27.39
CA THR A 239 9.98 -23.48 -26.42
C THR A 239 9.54 -22.74 -25.16
N VAL A 240 8.23 -22.61 -24.96
CA VAL A 240 7.65 -22.21 -23.66
C VAL A 240 7.65 -23.45 -22.77
N GLN A 241 8.75 -23.65 -22.05
CA GLN A 241 8.84 -24.65 -20.98
C GLN A 241 8.35 -23.99 -19.69
N GLY A 242 7.10 -24.24 -19.34
CA GLY A 242 6.46 -23.62 -18.18
C GLY A 242 5.06 -24.15 -17.88
N GLY A 243 4.82 -25.45 -18.07
CA GLY A 243 3.61 -26.10 -17.58
C GLY A 243 3.73 -26.36 -16.09
N PHE A 244 3.18 -25.47 -15.25
CA PHE A 244 2.99 -25.79 -13.83
C PHE A 244 1.68 -26.55 -13.64
N ARG A 245 1.77 -27.87 -13.46
CA ARG A 245 0.76 -28.66 -12.74
C ARG A 245 0.95 -28.39 -11.25
N LEU A 246 0.05 -27.62 -10.63
CA LEU A 246 -0.07 -27.59 -9.18
C LEU A 246 -1.11 -28.64 -8.76
N GLY A 247 -0.61 -29.83 -8.43
CA GLY A 247 -1.37 -30.80 -7.66
C GLY A 247 -1.36 -30.37 -6.20
N LEU A 248 -2.49 -29.87 -5.71
CA LEU A 248 -2.80 -29.86 -4.29
C LEU A 248 -3.33 -31.26 -3.94
N TYR A 249 -2.43 -32.18 -3.59
CA TYR A 249 -2.81 -33.42 -2.91
C TYR A 249 -2.97 -33.09 -1.43
N CYS A 250 -4.21 -33.09 -0.93
CA CYS A 250 -4.47 -33.28 0.49
C CYS A 250 -4.32 -34.77 0.78
N GLU A 251 -3.29 -35.17 1.54
CA GLU A 251 -3.31 -36.45 2.23
C GLU A 251 -4.43 -36.40 3.28
N ALA A 252 -5.40 -37.30 3.13
CA ALA A 252 -6.53 -37.44 4.02
C ALA A 252 -6.05 -37.95 5.39
N SER A 253 -6.14 -37.09 6.42
CA SER A 253 -6.14 -37.53 7.81
C SER A 253 -7.59 -37.58 8.30
N PRO A 254 -8.09 -38.72 8.83
CA PRO A 254 -9.50 -38.97 9.01
C PRO A 254 -9.99 -38.51 10.40
N VAL A 255 -9.73 -37.29 10.85
CA VAL A 255 -10.35 -36.75 12.08
C VAL A 255 -10.43 -35.23 12.01
N ALA A 256 -11.48 -34.69 11.37
CA ALA A 256 -12.12 -33.40 11.66
C ALA A 256 -13.02 -32.99 10.48
N GLU A 257 -14.15 -33.68 10.33
CA GLU A 257 -15.28 -33.12 9.59
C GLU A 257 -15.79 -31.88 10.34
N ARG A 258 -15.45 -30.69 9.85
CA ARG A 258 -16.37 -29.57 9.63
C ARG A 258 -15.59 -28.38 9.06
N THR A 259 -16.14 -27.83 7.97
CA THR A 259 -15.71 -26.63 7.23
C THR A 259 -14.66 -26.85 6.11
N CYS A 260 -15.00 -27.65 5.11
CA CYS A 260 -14.40 -27.52 3.77
C CYS A 260 -15.11 -26.39 3.01
N VAL A 261 -14.40 -25.28 2.75
CA VAL A 261 -14.82 -24.33 1.70
C VAL A 261 -14.22 -24.82 0.38
N VAL A 262 -15.03 -25.56 -0.39
CA VAL A 262 -14.66 -26.01 -1.74
C VAL A 262 -14.89 -24.86 -2.72
N PHE A 263 -13.82 -24.22 -3.20
CA PHE A 263 -13.91 -23.32 -4.36
C PHE A 263 -13.93 -24.16 -5.65
N SER A 264 -15.12 -24.42 -6.17
CA SER A 264 -15.30 -24.98 -7.51
C SER A 264 -15.28 -23.85 -8.54
N LEU A 265 -14.18 -23.73 -9.28
CA LEU A 265 -14.08 -22.80 -10.41
C LEU A 265 -14.59 -23.50 -11.68
N SER A 266 -15.89 -23.36 -11.96
CA SER A 266 -16.46 -23.79 -13.23
C SER A 266 -16.02 -22.88 -14.37
N PHE A 267 -15.50 -23.47 -15.45
CA PHE A 267 -15.24 -22.79 -16.72
C PHE A 267 -16.52 -22.84 -17.57
N SER A 268 -17.02 -21.68 -17.97
CA SER A 268 -17.95 -21.51 -19.09
C SER A 268 -17.33 -20.56 -20.10
#